data_AF-A0A9P0TCU8-F1
#
_entry.id   AF-A0A9P0TCU8-F1
#
_cell.length_a   1.000
_cell.length_b   1.000
_cell.length_c   1.000
_cell.angle_alpha   90.00
_cell.angle_beta   90.00
_cell.angle_gamma   90.00
#
_symmetry.space_group_name_H-M   'P 1'
#
loop_
_entity.id
_entity.type
_entity.pdbx_description
1 polymer ?
#
loop_
_entity_poly.entity_id
_entity_poly.type
_entity_poly.pdbx_seq_one_letter_code
_entity_poly.pdbx_strand_id
1 'polypeptide(L)'
;MSGYDLKKEEEVKEFVENLGIEYRFGCYKEKKPEVCHLLGDYLEAIKKDFQKAATVFKSNCLDYNYGKSCLKYGNYKLIGKGSNKSDPAEALKYFEKGCENNDPTSCLHAGLLLTALSPDESVKRDVPKGYNYLKKACDNRENMACHYLSGMYLTGVPKNPKEYNPHKPEKNKNLDFLIKPDMKQAFSFALKGCELGHIYACANIGIIGGSGFDEPGLFENPVERVVSTPFGNPSDVLLEGLIKGVPCVILARHGRKHQFQPSDVNYRANIWALKEVGCTHVLATTATGSLHEDYQPGSLVIVDDFIDRTWGRKCTFYDRTEGGPKGVCHLPMSPAFCEVARNALSTAARARNYPCHHKGTIVTIQGPRFSSRAESLMHRQWGGHLVNMTTVPEVVLAKEAGLSYAAVALVTDYDCWRDNEKSVCVSDVLEAFAKNVKKAADVIVDAIQILAASTDHPYLTAHKELVTSAIMLKE
;
A
#
# COMPACT_ATOMS: atom_id res chain seq x y z
N MET A 1 -20.71 -41.76 10.95
CA MET A 1 -21.14 -40.83 9.88
C MET A 1 -20.41 -41.25 8.62
N SER A 2 -21.12 -41.84 7.67
CA SER A 2 -20.60 -42.14 6.33
C SER A 2 -20.13 -40.82 5.71
N GLY A 3 -18.83 -40.72 5.41
CA GLY A 3 -18.21 -39.49 4.95
C GLY A 3 -18.59 -39.21 3.49
N TYR A 4 -19.22 -38.07 3.25
CA TYR A 4 -19.41 -37.53 1.91
C TYR A 4 -18.06 -37.38 1.20
N ASP A 5 -17.98 -37.80 -0.05
CA ASP A 5 -16.84 -37.52 -0.93
C ASP A 5 -17.03 -36.15 -1.59
N LEU A 6 -16.39 -35.12 -1.02
CA LEU A 6 -16.48 -33.74 -1.50
C LEU A 6 -15.83 -33.51 -2.89
N LYS A 7 -15.34 -34.56 -3.56
CA LYS A 7 -14.88 -34.51 -4.94
C LYS A 7 -15.98 -34.82 -5.97
N LYS A 8 -17.12 -35.37 -5.54
CA LYS A 8 -18.25 -35.68 -6.43
C LYS A 8 -19.35 -34.64 -6.30
N GLU A 9 -19.78 -34.07 -7.43
CA GLU A 9 -20.73 -32.95 -7.46
C GLU A 9 -22.08 -33.30 -6.82
N GLU A 10 -22.56 -34.52 -7.03
CA GLU A 10 -23.83 -35.00 -6.48
C GLU A 10 -23.79 -35.11 -4.95
N GLU A 11 -22.71 -35.66 -4.40
CA GLU A 11 -22.52 -35.79 -2.95
C GLU A 11 -22.35 -34.41 -2.28
N VAL A 12 -21.72 -33.45 -2.97
CA VAL A 12 -21.62 -32.05 -2.51
C VAL A 12 -23.00 -31.39 -2.47
N LYS A 13 -23.84 -31.59 -3.49
CA LYS A 13 -25.21 -31.05 -3.51
C LYS A 13 -26.05 -31.61 -2.36
N GLU A 14 -25.98 -32.91 -2.12
CA GLU A 14 -26.68 -33.56 -1.01
C GLU A 14 -26.20 -33.05 0.36
N PHE A 15 -24.88 -32.93 0.54
CA PHE A 15 -24.31 -32.36 1.75
C PHE A 15 -24.82 -30.94 2.02
N VAL A 16 -24.84 -30.08 1.00
CA VAL A 16 -25.30 -28.69 1.11
C VAL A 16 -26.82 -28.60 1.37
N GLU A 17 -27.64 -29.49 0.81
CA GLU A 17 -29.06 -29.60 1.15
C GLU A 17 -29.26 -29.99 2.62
N ASN A 18 -28.56 -31.02 3.09
CA ASN A 18 -28.63 -31.50 4.48
C ASN A 18 -28.17 -30.44 5.48
N LEU A 19 -27.12 -29.69 5.16
CA LEU A 19 -26.66 -28.55 5.96
C LEU A 19 -27.76 -27.50 6.16
N GLY A 20 -28.56 -27.22 5.11
CA GLY A 20 -29.70 -26.32 5.21
C GLY A 20 -30.80 -26.82 6.15
N ILE A 21 -31.00 -28.13 6.26
CA ILE A 21 -31.95 -28.75 7.20
C ILE A 21 -31.44 -28.61 8.63
N GLU A 22 -30.16 -28.93 8.86
CA GLU A 22 -29.52 -28.80 10.17
C GLU A 22 -29.57 -27.35 10.67
N TYR A 23 -29.25 -26.38 9.82
CA TYR A 23 -29.32 -24.97 10.18
C TYR A 23 -30.75 -24.52 10.51
N ARG A 24 -31.75 -25.01 9.77
CA ARG A 24 -33.16 -24.70 10.02
C ARG A 24 -33.63 -25.29 11.35
N PHE A 25 -33.23 -26.53 11.65
CA PHE A 25 -33.53 -27.18 12.91
C PHE A 25 -32.85 -26.46 14.09
N GLY A 26 -31.54 -26.22 14.00
CA GLY A 26 -30.80 -25.53 15.06
C GLY A 26 -31.29 -24.10 15.31
N CYS A 27 -31.70 -23.39 14.25
CA CYS A 27 -32.26 -22.05 14.40
C CYS A 27 -33.66 -22.05 15.04
N TYR A 28 -34.62 -22.79 14.50
CA TYR A 28 -36.03 -22.67 14.92
C TYR A 28 -36.43 -23.60 16.06
N LYS A 29 -35.76 -24.75 16.21
CA LYS A 29 -36.05 -25.72 17.29
C LYS A 29 -35.12 -25.55 18.47
N GLU A 30 -33.81 -25.48 18.21
CA GLU A 30 -32.82 -25.33 19.29
C GLU A 30 -32.57 -23.88 19.69
N LYS A 31 -33.03 -22.92 18.88
CA LYS A 31 -32.90 -21.47 19.14
C LYS A 31 -31.46 -21.00 19.32
N LYS A 32 -30.52 -21.63 18.60
CA LYS A 32 -29.09 -21.29 18.64
C LYS A 32 -28.80 -20.06 17.75
N PRO A 33 -28.35 -18.92 18.30
CA PRO A 33 -28.19 -17.69 17.54
C PRO A 33 -27.14 -17.79 16.42
N GLU A 34 -26.01 -18.43 16.69
CA GLU A 34 -24.97 -18.71 15.71
C GLU A 34 -25.49 -19.58 14.55
N VAL A 35 -26.34 -20.57 14.83
CA VAL A 35 -26.94 -21.43 13.78
C VAL A 35 -27.99 -20.68 12.98
N CYS A 36 -28.77 -19.80 13.60
CA CYS A 36 -29.64 -18.87 12.87
C CYS A 36 -28.86 -17.96 11.92
N HIS A 37 -27.67 -17.50 12.30
CA HIS A 37 -26.83 -16.70 11.41
C HIS A 37 -26.37 -17.52 10.19
N LEU A 38 -25.92 -18.76 10.43
CA LEU A 38 -25.53 -19.68 9.35
C LEU A 38 -26.70 -20.02 8.42
N LEU A 39 -27.92 -20.14 8.95
CA LEU A 39 -29.13 -20.28 8.12
C LEU A 39 -29.33 -19.06 7.21
N GLY A 40 -29.14 -17.86 7.74
CA GLY A 40 -29.19 -16.62 6.96
C GLY A 40 -28.15 -16.59 5.84
N ASP A 41 -26.89 -16.93 6.16
CA ASP A 41 -25.80 -17.00 5.17
C ASP A 41 -26.07 -18.08 4.10
N TYR A 42 -26.60 -19.23 4.50
CA TYR A 42 -27.02 -20.29 3.57
C TYR A 42 -28.10 -19.82 2.60
N LEU A 43 -29.13 -19.14 3.12
CA LEU A 43 -30.20 -18.59 2.30
C LEU A 43 -29.68 -17.52 1.33
N GLU A 44 -28.76 -16.67 1.79
CA GLU A 44 -28.12 -15.63 0.98
C GLU A 44 -27.22 -16.20 -0.13
N ALA A 45 -26.25 -17.04 0.24
CA ALA A 45 -25.17 -17.44 -0.66
C ALA A 45 -25.54 -18.65 -1.54
N ILE A 46 -26.26 -19.62 -0.96
CA ILE A 46 -26.57 -20.88 -1.65
C ILE A 46 -27.93 -20.80 -2.34
N LYS A 47 -28.98 -20.45 -1.58
CA LYS A 47 -30.34 -20.40 -2.13
C LYS A 47 -30.66 -19.10 -2.87
N LYS A 48 -29.83 -18.05 -2.71
CA LYS A 48 -30.04 -16.70 -3.27
C LYS A 48 -31.41 -16.11 -2.91
N ASP A 49 -31.96 -16.51 -1.77
CA ASP A 49 -33.26 -16.05 -1.26
C ASP A 49 -33.03 -14.92 -0.23
N PHE A 50 -32.84 -13.71 -0.77
CA PHE A 50 -32.50 -12.54 0.04
C PHE A 50 -33.64 -12.11 0.96
N GLN A 51 -34.91 -12.35 0.59
CA GLN A 51 -36.04 -12.01 1.44
C GLN A 51 -36.06 -12.87 2.70
N LYS A 52 -35.94 -14.20 2.54
CA LYS A 52 -35.89 -15.10 3.70
C LYS A 52 -34.63 -14.90 4.53
N ALA A 53 -33.48 -14.70 3.88
CA ALA A 53 -32.24 -14.37 4.59
C ALA A 53 -32.41 -13.11 5.46
N ALA A 54 -33.00 -12.05 4.90
CA ALA A 54 -33.27 -10.81 5.64
C ALA A 54 -34.19 -11.04 6.85
N THR A 55 -35.24 -11.84 6.70
CA THR A 55 -36.14 -12.18 7.82
C THR A 55 -35.38 -12.92 8.93
N VAL A 56 -34.54 -13.89 8.57
CA VAL A 56 -33.74 -14.67 9.54
C VAL A 56 -32.71 -13.78 10.25
N PHE A 57 -31.98 -12.93 9.53
CA PHE A 57 -31.04 -12.00 10.15
C PHE A 57 -31.74 -11.00 11.07
N LYS A 58 -32.91 -10.47 10.66
CA LYS A 58 -33.71 -9.55 11.48
C LYS A 58 -34.16 -10.21 12.77
N SER A 59 -34.80 -11.38 12.70
CA SER A 59 -35.29 -12.07 13.89
C SER A 59 -34.12 -12.45 14.81
N ASN A 60 -33.02 -12.94 14.25
CA ASN A 60 -31.85 -13.32 15.05
C ASN A 60 -31.19 -12.11 15.73
N CYS A 61 -31.18 -10.95 15.08
CA CYS A 61 -30.74 -9.70 15.70
C CYS A 61 -31.66 -9.26 16.85
N LEU A 62 -32.98 -9.33 16.65
CA LEU A 62 -33.96 -8.77 17.59
C LEU A 62 -34.25 -9.71 18.77
N ASP A 63 -34.45 -10.99 18.48
CA ASP A 63 -34.94 -11.98 19.43
C ASP A 63 -33.78 -12.61 20.24
N TYR A 64 -32.61 -12.75 19.61
CA TYR A 64 -31.44 -13.39 20.22
C TYR A 64 -30.26 -12.45 20.45
N ASN A 65 -30.40 -11.15 20.14
CA ASN A 65 -29.35 -10.14 20.33
C ASN A 65 -28.02 -10.51 19.67
N TYR A 66 -28.05 -11.19 18.52
CA TYR A 66 -26.83 -11.63 17.83
C TYR A 66 -26.27 -10.53 16.93
N GLY A 67 -25.17 -9.88 17.37
CA GLY A 67 -24.62 -8.69 16.73
C GLY A 67 -24.29 -8.84 15.23
N LYS A 68 -23.70 -9.96 14.82
CA LYS A 68 -23.39 -10.22 13.39
C LYS A 68 -24.65 -10.27 12.51
N SER A 69 -25.76 -10.76 13.04
CA SER A 69 -27.05 -10.74 12.32
C SER A 69 -27.60 -9.33 12.21
N CYS A 70 -27.39 -8.48 13.22
CA CYS A 70 -27.71 -7.06 13.14
C CYS A 70 -26.89 -6.35 12.05
N LEU A 71 -25.58 -6.62 11.96
CA LEU A 71 -24.72 -6.15 10.87
C LEU A 71 -25.26 -6.54 9.49
N LYS A 72 -25.53 -7.83 9.28
CA LYS A 72 -26.04 -8.36 8.00
C LYS A 72 -27.36 -7.71 7.60
N TYR A 73 -28.31 -7.61 8.53
CA TYR A 73 -29.59 -6.96 8.26
C TYR A 73 -29.45 -5.45 8.02
N GLY A 74 -28.60 -4.77 8.80
CA GLY A 74 -28.28 -3.36 8.60
C GLY A 74 -27.71 -3.10 7.21
N ASN A 75 -26.78 -3.94 6.74
CA ASN A 75 -26.23 -3.86 5.39
C ASN A 75 -27.31 -4.06 4.31
N TYR A 76 -28.22 -5.02 4.50
CA TYR A 76 -29.36 -5.22 3.59
C TYR A 76 -30.21 -3.97 3.46
N LYS A 77 -30.47 -3.28 4.59
CA LYS A 77 -31.20 -2.01 4.58
C LYS A 77 -30.41 -0.89 3.95
N LEU A 78 -29.11 -0.81 4.19
CA LEU A 78 -28.27 0.22 3.61
C LEU A 78 -28.23 0.15 2.08
N ILE A 79 -28.15 -1.05 1.50
CA ILE A 79 -28.07 -1.23 0.03
C ILE A 79 -29.42 -1.60 -0.62
N GLY A 80 -30.49 -1.76 0.17
CA GLY A 80 -31.81 -2.17 -0.30
C GLY A 80 -31.93 -3.64 -0.75
N LYS A 81 -30.99 -4.51 -0.36
CA LYS A 81 -31.01 -5.95 -0.71
C LYS A 81 -32.16 -6.66 0.00
N GLY A 82 -32.93 -7.45 -0.75
CA GLY A 82 -34.10 -8.20 -0.23
C GLY A 82 -35.39 -7.39 -0.10
N SER A 83 -35.35 -6.06 -0.14
CA SER A 83 -36.56 -5.20 -0.13
C SER A 83 -36.62 -4.16 -1.27
N ASN A 84 -35.63 -4.15 -2.17
CA ASN A 84 -35.48 -3.22 -3.31
C ASN A 84 -35.60 -1.72 -2.96
N LYS A 85 -35.40 -1.36 -1.69
CA LYS A 85 -35.43 0.01 -1.19
C LYS A 85 -34.38 0.18 -0.09
N SER A 86 -33.44 1.10 -0.31
CA SER A 86 -32.46 1.50 0.69
C SER A 86 -33.12 2.32 1.81
N ASP A 87 -32.71 2.07 3.05
CA ASP A 87 -33.12 2.81 4.25
C ASP A 87 -31.91 2.95 5.21
N PRO A 88 -31.07 3.98 5.02
CA PRO A 88 -29.91 4.22 5.87
C PRO A 88 -30.26 4.50 7.33
N ALA A 89 -31.42 5.11 7.61
CA ALA A 89 -31.89 5.36 8.97
C ALA A 89 -32.28 4.06 9.69
N GLU A 90 -32.96 3.14 9.01
CA GLU A 90 -33.19 1.79 9.56
C GLU A 90 -31.88 1.05 9.72
N ALA A 91 -30.97 1.10 8.73
CA ALA A 91 -29.66 0.46 8.80
C ALA A 91 -28.87 0.90 10.04
N LEU A 92 -28.82 2.21 10.31
CA LEU A 92 -28.16 2.77 11.49
C LEU A 92 -28.68 2.14 12.79
N LYS A 93 -30.00 2.00 12.96
CA LYS A 93 -30.58 1.38 14.17
C LYS A 93 -30.06 -0.04 14.40
N TYR A 94 -29.92 -0.83 13.33
CA TYR A 94 -29.39 -2.19 13.44
C TYR A 94 -27.88 -2.22 13.65
N PHE A 95 -27.11 -1.29 13.08
CA PHE A 95 -25.68 -1.16 13.39
C PHE A 95 -25.46 -0.74 14.85
N GLU A 96 -26.25 0.20 15.38
CA GLU A 96 -26.19 0.59 16.79
C GLU A 96 -26.51 -0.62 17.70
N LYS A 97 -27.58 -1.37 17.41
CA LYS A 97 -27.93 -2.59 18.15
C LYS A 97 -26.87 -3.70 18.01
N GLY A 98 -26.27 -3.86 16.84
CA GLY A 98 -25.17 -4.80 16.63
C GLY A 98 -23.95 -4.44 17.47
N CYS A 99 -23.65 -3.14 17.55
CA CYS A 99 -22.56 -2.61 18.36
C CYS A 99 -22.82 -2.75 19.87
N GLU A 100 -24.06 -2.57 20.33
CA GLU A 100 -24.47 -2.85 21.72
C GLU A 100 -24.23 -4.33 22.07
N ASN A 101 -24.44 -5.22 21.10
CA ASN A 101 -24.17 -6.65 21.21
C ASN A 101 -22.71 -7.05 20.88
N ASN A 102 -21.78 -6.11 21.07
CA ASN A 102 -20.32 -6.31 20.96
C ASN A 102 -19.83 -6.78 19.58
N ASP A 103 -20.53 -6.47 18.49
CA ASP A 103 -20.01 -6.68 17.14
C ASP A 103 -19.17 -5.45 16.69
N PRO A 104 -17.84 -5.57 16.56
CA PRO A 104 -16.97 -4.41 16.28
C PRO A 104 -17.23 -3.79 14.92
N THR A 105 -17.57 -4.62 13.92
CA THR A 105 -17.87 -4.18 12.57
C THR A 105 -19.20 -3.42 12.50
N SER A 106 -20.20 -3.78 13.31
CA SER A 106 -21.41 -2.97 13.49
C SER A 106 -21.10 -1.60 14.08
N CYS A 107 -20.22 -1.56 15.10
CA CYS A 107 -19.75 -0.28 15.67
C CYS A 107 -19.07 0.59 14.60
N LEU A 108 -18.23 0.01 13.75
CA LEU A 108 -17.61 0.71 12.62
C LEU A 108 -18.67 1.32 11.69
N HIS A 109 -19.66 0.53 11.25
CA HIS A 109 -20.68 1.00 10.30
C HIS A 109 -21.56 2.11 10.90
N ALA A 110 -21.97 1.99 12.17
CA ALA A 110 -22.68 3.05 12.89
C ALA A 110 -21.83 4.33 12.98
N GLY A 111 -20.55 4.19 13.31
CA GLY A 111 -19.60 5.28 13.38
C GLY A 111 -19.42 6.02 12.05
N LEU A 112 -19.27 5.29 10.94
CA LEU A 112 -19.12 5.86 9.60
C LEU A 112 -20.37 6.62 9.13
N LEU A 113 -21.57 6.07 9.35
CA LEU A 113 -22.82 6.74 8.98
C LEU A 113 -23.01 8.06 9.75
N LEU A 114 -22.70 8.07 11.05
CA LEU A 114 -22.86 9.25 11.89
C LEU A 114 -21.79 10.33 11.65
N THR A 115 -20.63 9.95 11.12
CA THR A 115 -19.50 10.88 10.86
C THR A 115 -19.45 11.37 9.41
N ALA A 116 -20.19 10.74 8.49
CA ALA A 116 -20.22 11.08 7.07
C ALA A 116 -20.42 12.59 6.82
N LEU A 117 -19.65 13.14 5.87
CA LEU A 117 -19.70 14.57 5.53
C LEU A 117 -20.98 14.94 4.79
N SER A 118 -21.52 13.99 4.03
CA SER A 118 -22.78 14.11 3.28
C SER A 118 -23.62 12.89 3.62
N PRO A 119 -24.21 12.83 4.83
CA PRO A 119 -25.09 11.74 5.17
C PRO A 119 -26.35 11.81 4.28
N ASP A 120 -26.99 10.66 4.08
CA ASP A 120 -28.33 10.59 3.52
C ASP A 120 -29.28 11.48 4.36
N GLU A 121 -30.29 12.10 3.73
CA GLU A 121 -31.25 12.98 4.43
C GLU A 121 -31.94 12.29 5.61
N SER A 122 -32.06 10.96 5.57
CA SER A 122 -32.65 10.15 6.64
C SER A 122 -31.75 9.99 7.87
N VAL A 123 -30.44 10.27 7.77
CA VAL A 123 -29.46 10.13 8.85
C VAL A 123 -28.88 11.49 9.23
N LYS A 124 -29.16 11.94 10.46
CA LYS A 124 -28.56 13.16 11.00
C LYS A 124 -27.11 12.90 11.42
N ARG A 125 -26.18 13.68 10.89
CA ARG A 125 -24.77 13.66 11.30
C ARG A 125 -24.62 13.95 12.80
N ASP A 126 -23.91 13.09 13.52
CA ASP A 126 -23.59 13.21 14.94
C ASP A 126 -22.16 12.69 15.18
N VAL A 127 -21.19 13.60 15.05
CA VAL A 127 -19.77 13.26 15.16
C VAL A 127 -19.40 12.73 16.55
N PRO A 128 -19.82 13.35 17.69
CA PRO A 128 -19.52 12.80 19.00
C PRO A 128 -20.02 11.37 19.21
N LYS A 129 -21.26 11.08 18.79
CA LYS A 129 -21.81 9.72 18.89
C LYS A 129 -21.07 8.75 17.97
N GLY A 130 -20.82 9.15 16.72
CA GLY A 130 -20.06 8.36 15.76
C GLY A 130 -18.62 8.06 16.20
N TYR A 131 -17.94 9.03 16.79
CA TYR A 131 -16.59 8.87 17.37
C TYR A 131 -16.58 7.79 18.46
N ASN A 132 -17.57 7.78 19.36
CA ASN A 132 -17.64 6.78 20.41
C ASN A 132 -17.81 5.36 19.85
N TYR A 133 -18.60 5.20 18.78
CA TYR A 133 -18.73 3.91 18.09
C TYR A 133 -17.43 3.49 17.39
N LEU A 134 -16.76 4.41 16.67
CA LEU A 134 -15.46 4.12 16.06
C LEU A 134 -14.42 3.75 17.12
N LYS A 135 -14.39 4.47 18.24
CA LYS A 135 -13.49 4.17 19.37
C LYS A 135 -13.77 2.77 19.94
N LYS A 136 -15.03 2.45 20.20
CA LYS A 136 -15.44 1.12 20.66
C LYS A 136 -15.03 0.03 19.66
N ALA A 137 -15.20 0.26 18.36
CA ALA A 137 -14.78 -0.67 17.31
C ALA A 137 -13.25 -0.89 17.33
N CYS A 138 -12.47 0.19 17.35
CA CYS A 138 -11.01 0.14 17.41
C CYS A 138 -10.49 -0.55 18.68
N ASP A 139 -11.12 -0.30 19.83
CA ASP A 139 -10.78 -0.96 21.10
C ASP A 139 -11.11 -2.47 21.07
N ASN A 140 -12.10 -2.87 20.27
CA ASN A 140 -12.43 -4.27 19.98
C ASN A 140 -11.75 -4.80 18.72
N ARG A 141 -10.56 -4.29 18.38
CA ARG A 141 -9.67 -4.79 17.31
C ARG A 141 -10.19 -4.64 15.88
N GLU A 142 -11.17 -3.78 15.62
CA GLU A 142 -11.57 -3.42 14.25
C GLU A 142 -10.57 -2.41 13.66
N ASN A 143 -9.74 -2.88 12.73
CA ASN A 143 -8.55 -2.17 12.27
C ASN A 143 -8.88 -0.91 11.45
N MET A 144 -9.95 -0.96 10.65
CA MET A 144 -10.45 0.17 9.88
C MET A 144 -10.88 1.31 10.81
N ALA A 145 -11.53 0.98 11.94
CA ALA A 145 -11.98 2.00 12.88
C ALA A 145 -10.80 2.79 13.48
N CYS A 146 -9.69 2.12 13.80
CA CYS A 146 -8.48 2.79 14.25
C CYS A 146 -7.90 3.72 13.17
N HIS A 147 -7.88 3.29 11.91
CA HIS A 147 -7.47 4.15 10.79
C HIS A 147 -8.37 5.40 10.64
N TYR A 148 -9.69 5.24 10.72
CA TYR A 148 -10.62 6.37 10.67
C TYR A 148 -10.41 7.35 11.82
N LEU A 149 -10.22 6.86 13.06
CA LEU A 149 -9.89 7.70 14.21
C LEU A 149 -8.58 8.46 14.02
N SER A 150 -7.56 7.80 13.45
CA SER A 150 -6.33 8.47 13.06
C SER A 150 -6.59 9.62 12.10
N GLY A 151 -7.37 9.38 11.03
CA GLY A 151 -7.74 10.42 10.06
C GLY A 151 -8.51 11.60 10.68
N MET A 152 -9.40 11.32 11.64
CA MET A 152 -10.15 12.36 12.39
C MET A 152 -9.22 13.27 13.20
N TYR A 153 -8.17 12.71 13.83
CA TYR A 153 -7.19 13.50 14.59
C TYR A 153 -6.11 14.12 13.71
N LEU A 154 -5.80 13.53 12.56
CA LEU A 154 -4.82 14.07 11.61
C LEU A 154 -5.30 15.39 11.01
N THR A 155 -6.55 15.43 10.56
CA THR A 155 -7.15 16.59 9.89
C THR A 155 -7.95 17.49 10.83
N GLY A 156 -8.40 16.94 11.96
CA GLY A 156 -9.44 17.54 12.80
C GLY A 156 -10.81 17.43 12.16
N VAL A 157 -11.86 17.32 12.99
CA VAL A 157 -13.25 17.31 12.51
C VAL A 157 -13.89 18.67 12.79
N PRO A 158 -14.13 19.50 11.76
CA PRO A 158 -14.76 20.81 11.91
C PRO A 158 -16.22 20.66 12.33
N LYS A 159 -16.72 21.65 13.08
CA LYS A 159 -18.13 21.76 13.45
C LYS A 159 -19.01 21.98 12.22
N ASN A 160 -18.54 22.80 11.28
CA ASN A 160 -19.15 22.98 9.96
C ASN A 160 -18.24 22.43 8.85
N PRO A 161 -18.56 21.26 8.26
CA PRO A 161 -17.78 20.67 7.17
C PRO A 161 -17.54 21.58 5.97
N LYS A 162 -18.48 22.49 5.67
CA LYS A 162 -18.41 23.37 4.50
C LYS A 162 -17.31 24.44 4.60
N GLU A 163 -16.83 24.72 5.82
CA GLU A 163 -15.80 25.73 6.07
C GLU A 163 -14.38 25.15 5.99
N TYR A 164 -14.25 23.83 6.03
CA TYR A 164 -12.95 23.16 5.97
C TYR A 164 -12.44 23.08 4.53
N ASN A 165 -11.23 23.62 4.31
CA ASN A 165 -10.58 23.58 3.02
C ASN A 165 -9.29 22.76 3.09
N PRO A 166 -9.26 21.51 2.61
CA PRO A 166 -8.05 20.68 2.66
C PRO A 166 -6.91 21.22 1.80
N HIS A 167 -7.19 22.08 0.81
CA HIS A 167 -6.20 22.65 -0.11
C HIS A 167 -5.63 24.00 0.37
N LYS A 168 -6.14 24.56 1.47
CA LYS A 168 -5.72 25.86 2.04
C LYS A 168 -5.64 25.82 3.58
N PRO A 169 -4.63 25.14 4.14
CA PRO A 169 -4.50 24.90 5.59
C PRO A 169 -4.51 26.17 6.44
N GLU A 170 -4.00 27.28 5.89
CA GLU A 170 -3.99 28.59 6.53
C GLU A 170 -5.39 29.12 6.84
N LYS A 171 -6.40 28.75 6.04
CA LYS A 171 -7.80 29.11 6.25
C LYS A 171 -8.47 28.29 7.35
N ASN A 172 -7.88 27.15 7.73
CA ASN A 172 -8.43 26.25 8.73
C ASN A 172 -7.99 26.62 10.17
N LYS A 173 -7.07 27.58 10.33
CA LYS A 173 -6.46 27.94 11.63
C LYS A 173 -7.46 28.42 12.69
N ASN A 174 -8.56 29.04 12.27
CA ASN A 174 -9.57 29.63 13.17
C ASN A 174 -10.89 28.85 13.15
N LEU A 175 -10.91 27.62 12.65
CA LEU A 175 -12.14 26.82 12.62
C LEU A 175 -12.46 26.27 14.01
N ASP A 176 -13.75 26.20 14.31
CA ASP A 176 -14.25 25.46 15.46
C ASP A 176 -14.26 23.97 15.13
N PHE A 177 -13.56 23.19 15.94
CA PHE A 177 -13.45 21.74 15.78
C PHE A 177 -14.28 21.00 16.83
N LEU A 178 -15.03 19.99 16.40
CA LEU A 178 -15.61 18.97 17.27
C LEU A 178 -14.52 18.02 17.79
N ILE A 179 -13.55 17.70 16.93
CA ILE A 179 -12.32 17.00 17.30
C ILE A 179 -11.17 17.83 16.77
N LYS A 180 -10.36 18.38 17.69
CA LYS A 180 -9.20 19.19 17.30
C LYS A 180 -8.12 18.29 16.67
N PRO A 181 -7.36 18.79 15.70
CA PRO A 181 -6.17 18.10 15.23
C PRO A 181 -5.23 17.79 16.40
N ASP A 182 -4.80 16.53 16.52
CA ASP A 182 -3.85 16.07 17.53
C ASP A 182 -2.97 14.97 16.93
N MET A 183 -1.73 15.34 16.58
CA MET A 183 -0.79 14.45 15.93
C MET A 183 -0.41 13.24 16.81
N LYS A 184 -0.39 13.39 18.14
CA LYS A 184 -0.06 12.28 19.04
C LYS A 184 -1.17 11.23 19.06
N GLN A 185 -2.43 11.69 19.10
CA GLN A 185 -3.58 10.79 19.02
C GLN A 185 -3.70 10.17 17.62
N ALA A 186 -3.49 10.95 16.56
CA ALA A 186 -3.48 10.44 15.20
C ALA A 186 -2.47 9.30 15.05
N PHE A 187 -1.23 9.52 15.51
CA PHE A 187 -0.17 8.51 15.48
C PHE A 187 -0.52 7.27 16.30
N SER A 188 -1.03 7.44 17.53
CA SER A 188 -1.45 6.31 18.39
C SER A 188 -2.48 5.41 17.70
N PHE A 189 -3.49 6.01 17.07
CA PHE A 189 -4.50 5.26 16.33
C PHE A 189 -4.00 4.68 15.02
N ALA A 190 -3.09 5.37 14.32
CA ALA A 190 -2.44 4.85 13.12
C ALA A 190 -1.59 3.61 13.44
N LEU A 191 -0.77 3.69 14.49
CA LEU A 191 0.05 2.57 14.96
C LEU A 191 -0.83 1.39 15.38
N LYS A 192 -1.87 1.64 16.18
CA LYS A 192 -2.84 0.60 16.58
C LYS A 192 -3.56 -0.01 15.37
N GLY A 193 -3.99 0.80 14.41
CA GLY A 193 -4.57 0.31 13.15
C GLY A 193 -3.59 -0.55 12.36
N CYS A 194 -2.32 -0.16 12.36
CA CYS A 194 -1.25 -0.88 11.69
C CYS A 194 -0.95 -2.24 12.35
N GLU A 195 -0.83 -2.27 13.68
CA GLU A 195 -0.67 -3.50 14.47
C GLU A 195 -1.83 -4.49 14.27
N LEU A 196 -3.02 -3.98 13.99
CA LEU A 196 -4.22 -4.77 13.66
C LEU A 196 -4.32 -5.12 12.17
N GLY A 197 -3.29 -4.83 11.36
CA GLY A 197 -3.18 -5.21 9.96
C GLY A 197 -3.84 -4.27 8.96
N HIS A 198 -4.19 -3.04 9.35
CA HIS A 198 -4.75 -2.06 8.42
C HIS A 198 -3.67 -1.43 7.53
N ILE A 199 -3.62 -1.82 6.26
CA ILE A 199 -2.58 -1.39 5.31
C ILE A 199 -2.46 0.14 5.18
N TYR A 200 -3.57 0.88 5.18
CA TYR A 200 -3.52 2.35 5.06
C TYR A 200 -3.14 3.04 6.38
N ALA A 201 -3.25 2.34 7.51
CA ALA A 201 -2.71 2.82 8.78
C ALA A 201 -1.19 2.60 8.85
N CYS A 202 -0.68 1.64 8.07
CA CYS A 202 0.74 1.35 7.86
C CYS A 202 1.31 2.00 6.58
N ALA A 203 0.76 3.10 6.05
CA ALA A 203 1.30 3.68 4.81
C ALA A 203 2.74 4.16 5.03
N ASN A 204 3.68 3.24 4.82
CA ASN A 204 5.10 3.40 5.07
C ASN A 204 5.78 3.53 3.72
N ILE A 205 6.66 4.52 3.59
CA ILE A 205 7.44 4.71 2.37
C ILE A 205 8.81 4.09 2.56
N GLY A 206 9.09 3.04 1.80
CA GLY A 206 10.43 2.48 1.67
C GLY A 206 11.31 3.41 0.84
N ILE A 207 12.55 3.60 1.24
CA ILE A 207 13.55 4.39 0.52
C ILE A 207 14.75 3.50 0.27
N ILE A 208 15.07 3.26 -1.01
CA ILE A 208 16.28 2.52 -1.38
C ILE A 208 17.31 3.48 -1.95
N GLY A 209 18.29 3.79 -1.10
CA GLY A 209 19.33 4.77 -1.35
C GLY A 209 19.87 5.24 -0.01
N GLY A 210 21.14 4.95 0.28
CA GLY A 210 21.73 5.26 1.59
C GLY A 210 22.28 6.69 1.65
N SER A 211 23.08 7.06 0.65
CA SER A 211 23.79 8.32 0.67
C SER A 211 22.86 9.50 0.36
N GLY A 212 22.95 10.56 1.17
CA GLY A 212 22.15 11.79 1.04
C GLY A 212 20.98 11.91 2.02
N PHE A 213 20.68 10.87 2.78
CA PHE A 213 19.72 10.90 3.90
C PHE A 213 20.41 11.03 5.27
N ASP A 214 21.72 11.23 5.29
CA ASP A 214 22.55 11.35 6.49
C ASP A 214 22.48 12.75 7.14
N GLU A 215 21.64 13.65 6.63
CA GLU A 215 21.48 15.00 7.17
C GLU A 215 20.88 14.95 8.59
N PRO A 216 21.55 15.53 9.61
CA PRO A 216 21.03 15.55 10.97
C PRO A 216 19.62 16.18 11.04
N GLY A 217 18.67 15.44 11.61
CA GLY A 217 17.28 15.90 11.79
C GLY A 217 16.36 15.68 10.58
N LEU A 218 16.86 15.17 9.44
CA LEU A 218 15.99 14.80 8.32
C LEU A 218 15.16 13.56 8.63
N PHE A 219 15.80 12.58 9.29
CA PHE A 219 15.19 11.32 9.69
C PHE A 219 15.04 11.29 11.21
N GLU A 220 13.80 11.41 11.67
CA GLU A 220 13.48 11.55 13.09
C GLU A 220 13.25 10.18 13.73
N ASN A 221 13.79 10.00 14.95
CA ASN A 221 13.68 8.80 15.76
C ASN A 221 14.10 7.50 15.04
N PRO A 222 15.31 7.42 14.46
CA PRO A 222 15.79 6.21 13.80
C PRO A 222 15.84 5.02 14.75
N VAL A 223 15.27 3.90 14.32
CA VAL A 223 15.38 2.60 14.96
C VAL A 223 15.91 1.59 13.95
N GLU A 224 17.00 0.91 14.30
CA GLU A 224 17.49 -0.20 13.49
C GLU A 224 16.65 -1.45 13.72
N ARG A 225 16.17 -2.04 12.62
CA ARG A 225 15.43 -3.30 12.62
C ARG A 225 16.16 -4.33 11.78
N VAL A 226 16.58 -5.41 12.45
CA VAL A 226 17.14 -6.59 11.78
C VAL A 226 15.98 -7.43 11.23
N VAL A 227 16.04 -7.76 9.93
CA VAL A 227 15.03 -8.56 9.25
C VAL A 227 15.72 -9.69 8.48
N SER A 228 15.14 -10.89 8.54
CA SER A 228 15.50 -12.03 7.71
C SER A 228 14.33 -12.39 6.81
N THR A 229 14.57 -12.66 5.53
CA THR A 229 13.51 -13.01 4.57
C THR A 229 13.66 -14.44 4.08
N PRO A 230 12.63 -15.05 3.46
CA PRO A 230 12.77 -16.32 2.76
C PRO A 230 13.89 -16.32 1.69
N PHE A 231 14.25 -15.14 1.18
CA PHE A 231 15.27 -14.96 0.15
C PHE A 231 16.66 -14.62 0.72
N GLY A 232 16.86 -14.78 2.03
CA GLY A 232 18.07 -14.44 2.74
C GLY A 232 18.04 -13.06 3.39
N ASN A 233 19.21 -12.54 3.75
CA ASN A 233 19.34 -11.26 4.42
C ASN A 233 19.30 -10.10 3.41
N PRO A 234 18.64 -8.97 3.76
CA PRO A 234 18.79 -7.71 3.05
C PRO A 234 20.24 -7.20 3.10
N SER A 235 20.55 -6.20 2.28
CA SER A 235 21.88 -5.59 2.20
C SER A 235 22.37 -4.96 3.52
N ASP A 236 21.45 -4.53 4.38
CA ASP A 236 21.73 -4.02 5.72
C ASP A 236 20.48 -4.15 6.59
N VAL A 237 20.54 -3.70 7.85
CA VAL A 237 19.35 -3.49 8.67
C VAL A 237 18.43 -2.46 8.01
N LEU A 238 17.13 -2.56 8.30
CA LEU A 238 16.18 -1.52 7.95
C LEU A 238 16.28 -0.41 8.98
N LEU A 239 16.30 0.85 8.54
CA LEU A 239 16.25 2.00 9.43
C LEU A 239 14.83 2.57 9.39
N GLU A 240 14.06 2.33 10.45
CA GLU A 240 12.68 2.83 10.60
C GLU A 240 12.67 4.18 11.31
N GLY A 241 11.75 5.07 10.93
CA GLY A 241 11.68 6.41 11.51
C GLY A 241 10.67 7.29 10.77
N LEU A 242 10.79 8.61 10.95
CA LEU A 242 9.86 9.57 10.38
C LEU A 242 10.60 10.59 9.50
N ILE A 243 9.97 10.96 8.38
CA ILE A 243 10.36 12.12 7.59
C ILE A 243 9.17 13.08 7.57
N LYS A 244 9.31 14.25 8.20
CA LYS A 244 8.23 15.26 8.30
C LYS A 244 6.90 14.62 8.76
N GLY A 245 6.97 13.77 9.79
CA GLY A 245 5.82 13.06 10.36
C GLY A 245 5.29 11.85 9.58
N VAL A 246 5.88 11.50 8.43
CA VAL A 246 5.47 10.31 7.64
C VAL A 246 6.36 9.11 7.98
N PRO A 247 5.78 7.95 8.33
CA PRO A 247 6.53 6.72 8.53
C PRO A 247 7.34 6.32 7.29
N CYS A 248 8.65 6.16 7.47
CA CYS A 248 9.58 5.80 6.41
C CYS A 248 10.53 4.69 6.86
N VAL A 249 10.98 3.90 5.89
CA VAL A 249 11.97 2.83 6.11
C VAL A 249 13.10 3.00 5.10
N ILE A 250 14.31 3.23 5.57
CA ILE A 250 15.49 3.39 4.71
C ILE A 250 16.27 2.08 4.65
N LEU A 251 16.70 1.71 3.44
CA LEU A 251 17.60 0.57 3.20
C LEU A 251 18.75 0.98 2.27
N ALA A 252 19.98 0.77 2.74
CA ALA A 252 21.18 0.98 1.95
C ALA A 252 21.39 -0.18 0.96
N ARG A 253 21.15 0.07 -0.34
CA ARG A 253 21.24 -0.94 -1.42
C ARG A 253 22.54 -1.74 -1.41
N HIS A 254 23.67 -1.07 -1.18
CA HIS A 254 25.02 -1.67 -1.21
C HIS A 254 25.55 -2.00 0.20
N GLY A 255 24.69 -1.92 1.22
CA GLY A 255 25.09 -1.90 2.62
C GLY A 255 25.71 -0.55 3.03
N ARG A 256 25.72 -0.24 4.33
CA ARG A 256 26.22 1.05 4.84
C ARG A 256 27.71 1.28 4.60
N LYS A 257 28.48 0.21 4.35
CA LYS A 257 29.92 0.27 4.00
C LYS A 257 30.15 0.21 2.49
N HIS A 258 29.08 0.22 1.69
CA HIS A 258 29.14 0.02 0.24
C HIS A 258 29.88 -1.28 -0.15
N GLN A 259 29.71 -2.33 0.65
CA GLN A 259 30.47 -3.58 0.53
C GLN A 259 29.94 -4.53 -0.57
N PHE A 260 28.72 -4.31 -1.05
CA PHE A 260 28.11 -5.16 -2.09
C PHE A 260 28.18 -4.47 -3.45
N GLN A 261 28.87 -5.07 -4.41
CA GLN A 261 28.78 -4.65 -5.81
C GLN A 261 27.37 -4.94 -6.37
N PRO A 262 26.93 -4.29 -7.46
CA PRO A 262 25.56 -4.41 -7.96
C PRO A 262 25.08 -5.84 -8.23
N SER A 263 25.93 -6.72 -8.74
CA SER A 263 25.59 -8.13 -8.99
C SER A 263 25.37 -8.96 -7.72
N ASP A 264 25.93 -8.51 -6.59
CA ASP A 264 25.92 -9.25 -5.32
C ASP A 264 24.81 -8.75 -4.38
N VAL A 265 24.12 -7.67 -4.76
CA VAL A 265 22.97 -7.14 -4.02
C VAL A 265 21.84 -8.17 -4.00
N ASN A 266 21.35 -8.50 -2.80
CA ASN A 266 20.20 -9.38 -2.64
C ASN A 266 18.88 -8.61 -2.85
N TYR A 267 18.57 -8.29 -4.11
CA TYR A 267 17.38 -7.51 -4.46
C TYR A 267 16.07 -8.11 -3.96
N ARG A 268 15.96 -9.45 -3.94
CA ARG A 268 14.77 -10.15 -3.42
C ARG A 268 14.60 -9.89 -1.93
N ALA A 269 15.65 -10.08 -1.14
CA ALA A 269 15.57 -9.83 0.29
C ALA A 269 15.30 -8.34 0.59
N ASN A 270 15.89 -7.42 -0.18
CA ASN A 270 15.65 -5.98 0.00
C ASN A 270 14.18 -5.62 -0.21
N ILE A 271 13.59 -6.01 -1.35
CA ILE A 271 12.19 -5.69 -1.66
C ILE A 271 11.23 -6.45 -0.73
N TRP A 272 11.51 -7.72 -0.44
CA TRP A 272 10.66 -8.51 0.43
C TRP A 272 10.65 -7.99 1.86
N ALA A 273 11.81 -7.57 2.40
CA ALA A 273 11.88 -6.99 3.73
C ALA A 273 11.06 -5.69 3.82
N LEU A 274 11.14 -4.80 2.82
CA LEU A 274 10.31 -3.60 2.76
C LEU A 274 8.81 -3.93 2.69
N LYS A 275 8.44 -4.96 1.93
CA LYS A 275 7.06 -5.46 1.88
C LYS A 275 6.60 -5.97 3.26
N GLU A 276 7.42 -6.78 3.94
CA GLU A 276 7.07 -7.38 5.23
C GLU A 276 6.90 -6.35 6.35
N VAL A 277 7.66 -5.26 6.32
CA VAL A 277 7.48 -4.15 7.28
C VAL A 277 6.35 -3.18 6.90
N GLY A 278 5.55 -3.54 5.90
CA GLY A 278 4.32 -2.85 5.55
C GLY A 278 4.50 -1.66 4.62
N CYS A 279 5.64 -1.50 3.94
CA CYS A 279 5.77 -0.46 2.94
C CYS A 279 4.71 -0.64 1.84
N THR A 280 4.10 0.47 1.44
CA THR A 280 3.18 0.53 0.29
C THR A 280 3.86 1.12 -0.95
N HIS A 281 4.89 1.93 -0.70
CA HIS A 281 5.69 2.62 -1.69
C HIS A 281 7.16 2.30 -1.51
N VAL A 282 7.90 2.35 -2.60
CA VAL A 282 9.36 2.34 -2.61
C VAL A 282 9.85 3.44 -3.54
N LEU A 283 10.58 4.41 -2.99
CA LEU A 283 11.26 5.47 -3.73
C LEU A 283 12.76 5.17 -3.75
N ALA A 284 13.34 5.05 -4.93
CA ALA A 284 14.74 4.71 -5.11
C ALA A 284 15.56 5.88 -5.63
N THR A 285 16.81 6.00 -5.18
CA THR A 285 17.84 6.79 -5.86
C THR A 285 18.79 5.89 -6.63
N THR A 286 19.28 6.35 -7.78
CA THR A 286 20.33 5.67 -8.54
C THR A 286 21.27 6.67 -9.19
N ALA A 287 22.57 6.45 -9.08
CA ALA A 287 23.56 7.13 -9.93
C ALA A 287 23.52 6.52 -11.34
N THR A 288 23.73 7.34 -12.36
CA THR A 288 23.61 6.94 -13.76
C THR A 288 24.60 7.68 -14.65
N GLY A 289 25.15 6.97 -15.64
CA GLY A 289 25.80 7.60 -16.78
C GLY A 289 24.75 8.04 -17.80
N SER A 290 24.99 9.15 -18.48
CA SER A 290 24.15 9.65 -19.55
C SER A 290 24.55 9.04 -20.89
N LEU A 291 23.55 8.55 -21.61
CA LEU A 291 23.67 8.11 -23.00
C LEU A 291 23.10 9.15 -23.97
N HIS A 292 22.75 10.37 -23.52
CA HIS A 292 22.10 11.36 -24.37
C HIS A 292 22.58 12.77 -24.04
N GLU A 293 22.80 13.60 -25.07
CA GLU A 293 23.40 14.94 -24.92
C GLU A 293 22.65 15.82 -23.90
N ASP A 294 21.32 15.85 -24.01
CA ASP A 294 20.43 16.65 -23.16
C ASP A 294 20.42 16.24 -21.67
N TYR A 295 20.80 15.00 -21.35
CA TYR A 295 20.79 14.47 -19.99
C TYR A 295 22.16 14.73 -19.36
N GLN A 296 22.37 15.94 -18.85
CA GLN A 296 23.69 16.40 -18.40
C GLN A 296 24.01 15.94 -16.96
N PRO A 297 25.30 15.72 -16.61
CA PRO A 297 25.71 15.51 -15.23
C PRO A 297 25.17 16.58 -14.27
N GLY A 298 24.61 16.13 -13.15
CA GLY A 298 23.92 16.97 -12.17
C GLY A 298 22.42 17.17 -12.39
N SER A 299 21.88 16.74 -13.54
CA SER A 299 20.44 16.65 -13.79
C SER A 299 19.80 15.48 -13.04
N LEU A 300 18.57 15.69 -12.61
CA LEU A 300 17.70 14.60 -12.14
C LEU A 300 16.89 14.02 -13.30
N VAL A 301 16.53 12.74 -13.20
CA VAL A 301 15.64 12.09 -14.16
C VAL A 301 14.63 11.23 -13.43
N ILE A 302 13.35 11.42 -13.70
CA ILE A 302 12.28 10.54 -13.21
C ILE A 302 12.11 9.41 -14.22
N VAL A 303 12.70 8.25 -13.91
CA VAL A 303 12.77 7.09 -14.78
C VAL A 303 11.35 6.57 -15.08
N ASP A 304 11.09 6.20 -16.34
CA ASP A 304 9.79 5.71 -16.80
C ASP A 304 9.84 4.33 -17.47
N ASP A 305 11.00 3.91 -17.97
CA ASP A 305 11.18 2.59 -18.55
C ASP A 305 12.62 2.09 -18.41
N PHE A 306 12.87 0.82 -18.76
CA PHE A 306 14.20 0.21 -18.68
C PHE A 306 14.49 -0.77 -19.83
N ILE A 307 15.78 -1.00 -20.07
CA ILE A 307 16.31 -2.09 -20.91
C ILE A 307 17.20 -2.95 -20.02
N ASP A 308 16.88 -4.24 -19.94
CA ASP A 308 17.63 -5.20 -19.10
C ASP A 308 18.83 -5.78 -19.85
N ARG A 309 20.03 -5.52 -19.33
CA ARG A 309 21.30 -6.12 -19.75
C ARG A 309 22.01 -6.83 -18.59
N THR A 310 21.24 -7.20 -17.57
CA THR A 310 21.69 -8.01 -16.46
C THR A 310 21.59 -9.49 -16.80
N TRP A 311 22.30 -10.33 -16.04
CA TRP A 311 22.24 -11.78 -16.18
C TRP A 311 22.58 -12.46 -14.85
N GLY A 312 22.10 -13.69 -14.64
CA GLY A 312 22.35 -14.47 -13.42
C GLY A 312 21.71 -13.92 -12.13
N ARG A 313 21.15 -12.71 -12.15
CA ARG A 313 20.43 -12.12 -11.01
C ARG A 313 19.11 -12.85 -10.79
N LYS A 314 18.74 -13.05 -9.52
CA LYS A 314 17.42 -13.59 -9.16
C LYS A 314 16.36 -12.49 -9.33
N CYS A 315 15.60 -12.56 -10.42
CA CYS A 315 14.66 -11.51 -10.85
C CYS A 315 13.18 -11.78 -10.57
N THR A 316 12.86 -12.86 -9.86
CA THR A 316 11.48 -13.19 -9.43
C THR A 316 11.46 -13.79 -8.03
N PHE A 317 10.36 -13.61 -7.30
CA PHE A 317 10.08 -14.33 -6.06
C PHE A 317 9.55 -15.75 -6.29
N TYR A 318 9.01 -16.02 -7.47
CA TYR A 318 8.36 -17.29 -7.82
C TYR A 318 9.36 -18.31 -8.37
N ASP A 319 10.48 -18.49 -7.67
CA ASP A 319 11.58 -19.37 -8.09
C ASP A 319 11.70 -20.65 -7.25
N ARG A 320 10.64 -20.99 -6.50
CA ARG A 320 10.55 -22.16 -5.61
C ARG A 320 11.47 -22.10 -4.37
N THR A 321 11.96 -20.91 -4.01
CA THR A 321 12.60 -20.70 -2.70
C THR A 321 11.66 -21.12 -1.57
N GLU A 322 12.18 -21.89 -0.61
CA GLU A 322 11.41 -22.32 0.57
C GLU A 322 10.94 -21.11 1.39
N GLY A 323 9.66 -21.10 1.79
CA GLY A 323 9.03 -19.95 2.43
C GLY A 323 8.66 -18.80 1.47
N GLY A 324 9.06 -18.88 0.19
CA GLY A 324 8.64 -17.96 -0.86
C GLY A 324 7.24 -18.24 -1.42
N PRO A 325 6.70 -17.34 -2.25
CA PRO A 325 5.41 -17.53 -2.90
C PRO A 325 5.46 -18.68 -3.92
N LYS A 326 4.32 -19.36 -4.08
CA LYS A 326 4.17 -20.50 -4.98
C LYS A 326 3.57 -20.07 -6.32
N GLY A 327 3.81 -20.89 -7.35
CA GLY A 327 3.30 -20.68 -8.70
C GLY A 327 4.35 -20.17 -9.67
N VAL A 328 3.89 -19.72 -10.84
CA VAL A 328 4.71 -19.06 -11.86
C VAL A 328 4.11 -17.68 -12.11
N CYS A 329 4.90 -16.62 -11.95
CA CYS A 329 4.43 -15.25 -12.19
C CYS A 329 4.91 -14.75 -13.55
N HIS A 330 3.97 -14.30 -14.39
CA HIS A 330 4.24 -13.63 -15.66
C HIS A 330 3.71 -12.20 -15.59
N LEU A 331 4.50 -11.32 -14.98
CA LEU A 331 4.07 -9.97 -14.72
C LEU A 331 4.20 -9.07 -15.96
N PRO A 332 3.15 -8.35 -16.38
CA PRO A 332 3.30 -7.33 -17.40
C PRO A 332 4.10 -6.16 -16.85
N MET A 333 5.15 -5.74 -17.57
CA MET A 333 6.05 -4.67 -17.14
C MET A 333 5.71 -3.30 -17.72
N SER A 334 4.63 -3.13 -18.48
CA SER A 334 4.16 -1.79 -18.91
C SER A 334 2.91 -1.37 -18.12
N PRO A 335 2.89 -0.16 -17.51
CA PRO A 335 4.04 0.70 -17.22
C PRO A 335 4.97 0.04 -16.18
N ALA A 336 6.29 0.26 -16.27
CA ALA A 336 7.26 -0.41 -15.39
C ALA A 336 7.29 0.18 -13.97
N PHE A 337 7.05 1.48 -13.89
CA PHE A 337 7.09 2.27 -12.67
C PHE A 337 5.68 2.78 -12.36
N CYS A 338 5.39 3.07 -11.10
CA CYS A 338 4.10 3.61 -10.71
C CYS A 338 3.97 5.08 -11.16
N GLU A 339 3.04 5.36 -12.07
CA GLU A 339 2.78 6.72 -12.58
C GLU A 339 2.41 7.71 -11.46
N VAL A 340 1.70 7.28 -10.42
CA VAL A 340 1.34 8.15 -9.28
C VAL A 340 2.60 8.58 -8.53
N ALA A 341 3.49 7.64 -8.19
CA ALA A 341 4.74 7.93 -7.52
C ALA A 341 5.71 8.74 -8.40
N ARG A 342 5.77 8.46 -9.71
CA ARG A 342 6.54 9.27 -10.68
C ARG A 342 6.04 10.71 -10.75
N ASN A 343 4.73 10.91 -10.74
CA ASN A 343 4.13 12.25 -10.73
C ASN A 343 4.41 13.00 -9.43
N ALA A 344 4.44 12.30 -8.29
CA ALA A 344 4.85 12.90 -7.01
C ALA A 344 6.31 13.39 -7.06
N LEU A 345 7.24 12.55 -7.55
CA LEU A 345 8.65 12.96 -7.73
C LEU A 345 8.80 14.12 -8.72
N SER A 346 8.06 14.08 -9.83
CA SER A 346 8.06 15.15 -10.84
C SER A 346 7.56 16.48 -10.27
N THR A 347 6.50 16.43 -9.46
CA THR A 347 5.91 17.60 -8.81
C THR A 347 6.88 18.18 -7.78
N ALA A 348 7.51 17.33 -6.97
CA ALA A 348 8.53 17.72 -6.00
C ALA A 348 9.74 18.41 -6.68
N ALA A 349 10.25 17.83 -7.77
CA ALA A 349 11.36 18.42 -8.52
C ALA A 349 11.01 19.81 -9.10
N ARG A 350 9.79 19.97 -9.64
CA ARG A 350 9.30 21.27 -10.14
C ARG A 350 9.16 22.29 -9.04
N ALA A 351 8.62 21.92 -7.89
CA ALA A 351 8.45 22.82 -6.74
C ALA A 351 9.81 23.38 -6.24
N ARG A 352 10.88 22.59 -6.38
CA ARG A 352 12.26 22.99 -6.03
C ARG A 352 13.00 23.72 -7.15
N ASN A 353 12.43 23.85 -8.34
CA ASN A 353 13.10 24.37 -9.55
C ASN A 353 14.41 23.62 -9.88
N TYR A 354 14.48 22.32 -9.59
CA TYR A 354 15.65 21.53 -9.97
C TYR A 354 15.60 21.12 -11.44
N PRO A 355 16.72 21.21 -12.19
CA PRO A 355 16.83 20.63 -13.53
C PRO A 355 16.46 19.14 -13.48
N CYS A 356 15.38 18.78 -14.17
CA CYS A 356 14.80 17.45 -14.08
C CYS A 356 14.17 17.04 -15.42
N HIS A 357 14.57 15.88 -15.92
CA HIS A 357 13.88 15.21 -17.03
C HIS A 357 12.77 14.34 -16.45
N HIS A 358 11.55 14.46 -16.98
CA HIS A 358 10.39 13.76 -16.45
C HIS A 358 10.17 12.36 -17.05
N LYS A 359 11.06 11.93 -17.94
CA LYS A 359 11.10 10.61 -18.57
C LYS A 359 12.57 10.27 -18.86
N GLY A 360 12.87 8.97 -18.98
CA GLY A 360 14.18 8.47 -19.33
C GLY A 360 14.24 6.96 -19.20
N THR A 361 14.48 6.28 -20.32
CA THR A 361 14.72 4.83 -20.37
C THR A 361 16.12 4.50 -19.90
N ILE A 362 16.23 3.64 -18.89
CA ILE A 362 17.52 3.25 -18.29
C ILE A 362 18.00 1.88 -18.76
N VAL A 363 19.21 1.79 -19.27
CA VAL A 363 19.87 0.51 -19.57
C VAL A 363 20.58 0.00 -18.33
N THR A 364 20.11 -1.10 -17.75
CA THR A 364 20.77 -1.70 -16.58
C THR A 364 21.77 -2.76 -17.03
N ILE A 365 23.06 -2.45 -16.95
CA ILE A 365 24.14 -3.39 -17.24
C ILE A 365 24.49 -4.23 -16.01
N GLN A 366 25.14 -5.37 -16.22
CA GLN A 366 25.51 -6.26 -15.12
C GLN A 366 26.51 -5.66 -14.13
N GLY A 367 27.51 -4.92 -14.61
CA GLY A 367 28.68 -4.52 -13.82
C GLY A 367 29.60 -5.71 -13.46
N PRO A 368 30.61 -5.50 -12.60
CA PRO A 368 30.95 -4.23 -11.94
C PRO A 368 31.74 -3.28 -12.85
N ARG A 369 32.22 -3.74 -14.00
CA ARG A 369 32.88 -2.86 -14.98
C ARG A 369 31.89 -1.85 -15.58
N PHE A 370 32.40 -0.67 -15.92
CA PHE A 370 31.69 0.25 -16.81
C PHE A 370 31.63 -0.30 -18.25
N SER A 371 30.84 0.36 -19.08
CA SER A 371 30.69 0.01 -20.50
C SER A 371 31.99 0.23 -21.26
N SER A 372 32.27 -0.62 -22.24
CA SER A 372 33.14 -0.24 -23.36
C SER A 372 32.44 0.79 -24.24
N ARG A 373 33.20 1.57 -25.01
CA ARG A 373 32.62 2.56 -25.92
C ARG A 373 31.66 1.95 -26.95
N ALA A 374 31.96 0.75 -27.46
CA ALA A 374 31.09 0.04 -28.38
C ALA A 374 29.73 -0.31 -27.73
N GLU A 375 29.73 -0.74 -26.46
CA GLU A 375 28.50 -0.97 -25.70
C GLU A 375 27.73 0.32 -25.47
N SER A 376 28.43 1.41 -25.09
CA SER A 376 27.80 2.72 -24.89
C SER A 376 27.09 3.22 -26.15
N LEU A 377 27.74 3.14 -27.32
CA LEU A 377 27.13 3.48 -28.61
C LEU A 377 25.97 2.56 -28.99
N MET A 378 26.06 1.25 -28.70
CA MET A 378 24.97 0.30 -28.93
C MET A 378 23.76 0.64 -28.06
N HIS A 379 23.95 0.93 -26.77
CA HIS A 379 22.86 1.30 -25.85
C HIS A 379 22.14 2.58 -26.31
N ARG A 380 22.88 3.54 -26.88
CA ARG A 380 22.30 4.74 -27.51
C ARG A 380 21.41 4.39 -28.70
N GLN A 381 21.87 3.50 -29.58
CA GLN A 381 21.10 3.06 -30.74
C GLN A 381 19.81 2.33 -30.36
N TRP A 382 19.77 1.69 -29.19
CA TRP A 382 18.55 1.08 -28.64
C TRP A 382 17.55 2.08 -28.05
N GLY A 383 17.88 3.37 -27.99
CA GLY A 383 17.04 4.40 -27.37
C GLY A 383 17.23 4.52 -25.85
N GLY A 384 18.31 3.98 -25.30
CA GLY A 384 18.69 4.21 -23.91
C GLY A 384 19.06 5.68 -23.68
N HIS A 385 18.47 6.29 -22.64
CA HIS A 385 18.80 7.66 -22.22
C HIS A 385 19.88 7.66 -21.14
N LEU A 386 19.85 6.64 -20.28
CA LEU A 386 20.71 6.49 -19.11
C LEU A 386 21.29 5.08 -19.06
N VAL A 387 22.40 4.90 -18.35
CA VAL A 387 22.98 3.60 -18.02
C VAL A 387 23.25 3.49 -16.52
N ASN A 388 22.91 2.36 -15.91
CA ASN A 388 23.23 2.05 -14.52
C ASN A 388 23.43 0.55 -14.30
N MET A 389 23.53 0.14 -13.04
CA MET A 389 23.74 -1.27 -12.67
C MET A 389 22.68 -1.82 -11.71
N THR A 390 21.68 -1.06 -11.29
CA THR A 390 20.86 -1.39 -10.11
C THR A 390 19.34 -1.34 -10.30
N THR A 391 18.81 -0.74 -11.38
CA THR A 391 17.35 -0.63 -11.55
C THR A 391 16.69 -1.99 -11.72
N VAL A 392 17.31 -2.89 -12.49
CA VAL A 392 16.86 -4.26 -12.69
C VAL A 392 17.70 -5.21 -11.83
N PRO A 393 17.11 -6.14 -11.04
CA PRO A 393 15.68 -6.49 -10.98
C PRO A 393 14.86 -5.76 -9.90
N GLU A 394 15.38 -4.68 -9.29
CA GLU A 394 14.69 -3.98 -8.20
C GLU A 394 13.26 -3.53 -8.58
N VAL A 395 13.08 -2.92 -9.76
CA VAL A 395 11.76 -2.51 -10.28
C VAL A 395 10.82 -3.69 -10.54
N VAL A 396 11.35 -4.80 -11.07
CA VAL A 396 10.57 -6.02 -11.38
C VAL A 396 10.03 -6.63 -10.10
N LEU A 397 10.92 -6.81 -9.11
CA LEU A 397 10.57 -7.39 -7.82
C LEU A 397 9.63 -6.48 -7.04
N ALA A 398 9.80 -5.16 -7.07
CA ALA A 398 8.87 -4.24 -6.42
C ALA A 398 7.46 -4.37 -7.01
N LYS A 399 7.35 -4.55 -8.33
CA LYS A 399 6.08 -4.77 -9.01
C LYS A 399 5.48 -6.14 -8.67
N GLU A 400 6.27 -7.22 -8.66
CA GLU A 400 5.81 -8.55 -8.19
C GLU A 400 5.37 -8.53 -6.71
N ALA A 401 5.98 -7.68 -5.90
CA ALA A 401 5.61 -7.50 -4.49
C ALA A 401 4.27 -6.76 -4.31
N GLY A 402 3.74 -6.12 -5.36
CA GLY A 402 2.55 -5.27 -5.32
C GLY A 402 2.83 -3.86 -4.78
N LEU A 403 4.10 -3.43 -4.77
CA LEU A 403 4.52 -2.14 -4.24
C LEU A 403 4.45 -1.06 -5.31
N SER A 404 4.13 0.17 -4.90
CA SER A 404 4.26 1.36 -5.75
C SER A 404 5.72 1.77 -5.83
N TYR A 405 6.39 1.50 -6.95
CA TYR A 405 7.82 1.78 -7.13
C TYR A 405 8.07 2.95 -8.09
N ALA A 406 8.93 3.87 -7.70
CA ALA A 406 9.47 4.91 -8.58
C ALA A 406 10.94 5.22 -8.24
N ALA A 407 11.69 5.69 -9.23
CA ALA A 407 13.10 6.02 -9.06
C ALA A 407 13.42 7.43 -9.57
N VAL A 408 14.25 8.14 -8.82
CA VAL A 408 14.94 9.34 -9.28
C VAL A 408 16.40 8.98 -9.58
N ALA A 409 16.79 9.14 -10.84
CA ALA A 409 18.15 8.98 -11.28
C ALA A 409 18.91 10.31 -11.17
N LEU A 410 20.16 10.23 -10.74
CA LEU A 410 21.12 11.32 -10.74
C LEU A 410 22.16 11.04 -11.83
N VAL A 411 22.23 11.92 -12.82
CA VAL A 411 23.24 11.83 -13.88
C VAL A 411 24.60 12.27 -13.31
N THR A 412 25.61 11.42 -13.40
CA THR A 412 26.96 11.69 -12.86
C THR A 412 28.01 11.93 -13.92
N ASP A 413 27.82 11.40 -15.11
CA ASP A 413 28.81 11.34 -16.19
C ASP A 413 28.13 11.10 -17.54
N TYR A 414 28.89 11.08 -18.64
CA TYR A 414 28.42 10.73 -20.00
C TYR A 414 28.87 9.32 -20.43
N ASP A 415 29.01 8.39 -19.49
CA ASP A 415 29.54 7.04 -19.71
C ASP A 415 30.88 7.09 -20.47
N CYS A 416 30.95 6.60 -21.71
CA CYS A 416 32.17 6.62 -22.52
C CYS A 416 31.93 6.82 -24.03
N TRP A 417 30.80 7.38 -24.44
CA TRP A 417 30.47 7.54 -25.86
C TRP A 417 31.08 8.79 -26.51
N ARG A 418 31.40 9.83 -25.72
CA ARG A 418 32.03 11.07 -26.20
C ARG A 418 33.52 10.86 -26.51
N ASP A 419 33.97 11.37 -27.66
CA ASP A 419 35.37 11.21 -28.10
C ASP A 419 36.35 12.17 -27.39
N ASN A 420 35.88 13.35 -26.95
CA ASN A 420 36.71 14.43 -26.43
C ASN A 420 36.54 14.69 -24.91
N GLU A 421 35.91 13.77 -24.18
CA GLU A 421 35.75 13.86 -22.73
C GLU A 421 36.39 12.64 -22.03
N LYS A 422 36.77 12.83 -20.76
CA LYS A 422 37.26 11.72 -19.95
C LYS A 422 36.16 10.68 -19.79
N SER A 423 36.50 9.42 -20.02
CA SER A 423 35.61 8.29 -19.72
C SER A 423 35.31 8.24 -18.23
N VAL A 424 34.11 7.74 -17.89
CA VAL A 424 33.69 7.56 -16.50
C VAL A 424 34.72 6.81 -15.65
N CYS A 425 34.99 7.34 -14.46
CA CYS A 425 35.74 6.66 -13.43
C CYS A 425 35.11 6.88 -12.06
N VAL A 426 35.49 6.06 -11.07
CA VAL A 426 34.85 6.05 -9.74
C VAL A 426 34.94 7.41 -9.04
N SER A 427 36.06 8.13 -9.16
CA SER A 427 36.23 9.44 -8.53
C SER A 427 35.23 10.47 -9.07
N ASP A 428 35.00 10.48 -10.38
CA ASP A 428 34.10 11.45 -11.02
C ASP A 428 32.65 11.17 -10.61
N VAL A 429 32.27 9.90 -10.53
CA VAL A 429 30.95 9.47 -10.03
C VAL A 429 30.75 9.92 -8.59
N LEU A 430 31.72 9.65 -7.70
CA LEU A 430 31.63 10.02 -6.29
C LEU A 430 31.57 11.53 -6.10
N GLU A 431 32.35 12.31 -6.85
CA GLU A 431 32.34 13.77 -6.79
C GLU A 431 31.01 14.35 -7.29
N ALA A 432 30.54 13.91 -8.46
CA ALA A 432 29.26 14.35 -9.00
C ALA A 432 28.09 13.96 -8.09
N PHE A 433 28.15 12.76 -7.52
CA PHE A 433 27.16 12.26 -6.57
C PHE A 433 27.16 13.11 -5.29
N ALA A 434 28.31 13.33 -4.65
CA ALA A 434 28.40 14.15 -3.44
C ALA A 434 27.86 15.59 -3.63
N LYS A 435 28.09 16.18 -4.81
CA LYS A 435 27.58 17.52 -5.15
C LYS A 435 26.07 17.58 -5.35
N ASN A 436 25.44 16.50 -5.79
CA ASN A 436 24.06 16.54 -6.29
C ASN A 436 23.09 15.62 -5.56
N VAL A 437 23.56 14.73 -4.68
CA VAL A 437 22.73 13.77 -3.95
C VAL A 437 21.64 14.46 -3.12
N LYS A 438 21.95 15.64 -2.55
CA LYS A 438 20.98 16.45 -1.81
C LYS A 438 19.75 16.79 -2.64
N LYS A 439 19.91 17.08 -3.94
CA LYS A 439 18.77 17.37 -4.84
C LYS A 439 17.84 16.16 -4.94
N ALA A 440 18.40 14.95 -5.07
CA ALA A 440 17.61 13.72 -5.15
C ALA A 440 16.91 13.41 -3.81
N ALA A 441 17.61 13.60 -2.68
CA ALA A 441 17.05 13.43 -1.34
C ALA A 441 15.89 14.43 -1.09
N ASP A 442 16.09 15.71 -1.43
CA ASP A 442 15.08 16.77 -1.34
C ASP A 442 13.81 16.42 -2.13
N VAL A 443 13.97 15.89 -3.35
CA VAL A 443 12.85 15.44 -4.19
C VAL A 443 12.11 14.26 -3.58
N ILE A 444 12.83 13.28 -3.01
CA ILE A 444 12.19 12.15 -2.32
C ILE A 444 11.41 12.63 -1.09
N VAL A 445 12.01 13.50 -0.28
CA VAL A 445 11.40 14.04 0.95
C VAL A 445 10.10 14.79 0.64
N ASP A 446 10.07 15.57 -0.44
CA ASP A 446 8.85 16.29 -0.82
C ASP A 446 7.83 15.36 -1.51
N ALA A 447 8.28 14.36 -2.28
CA ALA A 447 7.40 13.34 -2.85
C ALA A 447 6.71 12.49 -1.77
N ILE A 448 7.41 12.19 -0.66
CA ILE A 448 6.85 11.53 0.52
C ILE A 448 5.65 12.29 1.06
N GLN A 449 5.77 13.61 1.21
CA GLN A 449 4.67 14.46 1.69
C GLN A 449 3.49 14.49 0.71
N ILE A 450 3.77 14.55 -0.59
CA ILE A 450 2.72 14.51 -1.63
C ILE A 450 1.95 13.18 -1.59
N LEU A 451 2.66 12.06 -1.47
CA LEU A 451 2.05 10.73 -1.40
C LEU A 451 1.24 10.53 -0.11
N ALA A 452 1.77 10.98 1.03
CA ALA A 452 1.09 10.87 2.32
C ALA A 452 -0.15 11.77 2.46
N ALA A 453 -0.21 12.88 1.71
CA ALA A 453 -1.38 13.77 1.71
C ALA A 453 -2.59 13.19 0.95
N SER A 454 -2.40 12.15 0.14
CA SER A 454 -3.49 11.51 -0.60
C SER A 454 -4.29 10.58 0.32
N THR A 455 -5.61 10.73 0.32
CA THR A 455 -6.54 9.95 1.17
C THR A 455 -7.17 8.76 0.45
N ASP A 456 -6.88 8.58 -0.83
CA ASP A 456 -7.41 7.48 -1.65
C ASP A 456 -6.30 6.92 -2.55
N HIS A 457 -6.19 5.60 -2.61
CA HIS A 457 -5.09 4.92 -3.28
C HIS A 457 -5.57 3.73 -4.14
N PRO A 458 -6.49 3.94 -5.09
CA PRO A 458 -7.05 2.86 -5.90
C PRO A 458 -5.98 2.13 -6.74
N TYR A 459 -4.88 2.81 -7.07
CA TYR A 459 -3.74 2.22 -7.79
C TYR A 459 -3.03 1.12 -6.97
N LEU A 460 -3.01 1.21 -5.63
CA LEU A 460 -2.42 0.16 -4.79
C LEU A 460 -3.27 -1.11 -4.84
N THR A 461 -4.59 -0.98 -4.88
CA THR A 461 -5.51 -2.10 -5.11
C THR A 461 -5.28 -2.70 -6.49
N ALA A 462 -5.21 -1.86 -7.53
CA ALA A 462 -4.94 -2.30 -8.90
C ALA A 462 -3.60 -3.05 -9.03
N HIS A 463 -2.54 -2.62 -8.32
CA HIS A 463 -1.26 -3.35 -8.29
C HIS A 463 -1.43 -4.78 -7.73
N LYS A 464 -2.22 -4.97 -6.67
CA LYS A 464 -2.46 -6.29 -6.08
C LYS A 464 -3.26 -7.20 -7.02
N GLU A 465 -4.28 -6.66 -7.67
CA GLU A 465 -5.07 -7.37 -8.66
C GLU A 465 -4.22 -7.78 -9.87
N LEU A 466 -3.33 -6.89 -10.33
CA LEU A 466 -2.37 -7.19 -11.38
C LEU A 466 -1.45 -8.35 -11.00
N VAL A 467 -0.87 -8.33 -9.79
CA VAL A 467 0.00 -9.41 -9.32
C VAL A 467 -0.79 -10.72 -9.23
N THR A 468 -1.99 -10.68 -8.64
CA THR A 468 -2.85 -11.87 -8.47
C THR A 468 -3.20 -12.50 -9.81
N SER A 469 -3.56 -11.68 -10.81
CA SER A 469 -3.89 -12.16 -12.16
C SER A 469 -2.66 -12.67 -12.95
N ALA A 470 -1.45 -12.27 -12.56
CA ALA A 470 -0.21 -12.69 -13.20
C ALA A 470 0.34 -14.03 -12.69
N ILE A 471 -0.25 -14.62 -11.64
CA ILE A 471 0.22 -15.88 -11.04
C ILE A 471 -0.55 -17.06 -11.60
N MET A 472 0.17 -18.02 -12.16
CA MET A 472 -0.37 -19.34 -12.50
C MET A 472 -0.08 -20.32 -11.35
N LEU A 473 -1.13 -20.78 -10.69
CA LEU A 473 -1.10 -21.92 -9.79
C LEU A 473 -1.61 -23.13 -10.56
N LYS A 474 -0.76 -24.15 -10.78
CA LYS A 474 -1.26 -25.48 -11.13
C LYS A 474 -1.51 -26.21 -9.81
N GLU A 475 -2.76 -26.62 -9.61
CA GLU A 475 -3.20 -27.48 -8.50
C GLU A 475 -2.39 -28.78 -8.41
#